data_AF-A0A6H5GVD8-F1
#
_entry.id   AF-A0A6H5GVD8-F1
#
_cell.length_a   1.000
_cell.length_b   1.000
_cell.length_c   1.000
_cell.angle_alpha   90.00
_cell.angle_beta   90.00
_cell.angle_gamma   90.00
#
_symmetry.space_group_name_H-M   'P 1'
#
loop_
_entity.id
_entity.type
_entity.pdbx_description
1 polymer ?
#
loop_
_entity_poly.entity_id
_entity_poly.type
_entity_poly.pdbx_seq_one_letter_code
_entity_poly.pdbx_strand_id
1 'polypeptide(L)'
;MGGVPIVFPKFADWGGPDRPFHGFARITRWSLKNKSDNSATFELVDSELTRSYWNYQFKLEYTVNIDGNALRSCLSIQNPSKSENMPFEILYHTFIRVPDVRNITISGLKGLKYNDKTRNFDEFVENRDLVQIQGMTDSVYRSTPDVHLITNAVGGKTIELKKSGLPDLVVWNPWSEASKTFTDLKP
;
A
#
# COMPACT_ATOMS: atom_id res chain seq x y z
N MET A 1 6.46 12.26 -3.36
CA MET A 1 5.82 10.96 -3.06
C MET A 1 6.81 10.02 -2.36
N GLY A 2 6.36 9.27 -1.33
CA GLY A 2 7.20 8.33 -0.59
C GLY A 2 6.60 7.94 0.77
N GLY A 3 7.32 7.12 1.55
CA GLY A 3 6.86 6.65 2.87
C GLY A 3 5.85 5.50 2.78
N VAL A 4 4.80 5.54 3.61
CA VAL A 4 3.72 4.54 3.62
C VAL A 4 2.35 5.23 3.58
N PRO A 5 1.91 5.76 2.42
CA PRO A 5 0.55 6.28 2.27
C PRO A 5 -0.51 5.20 2.57
N ILE A 6 -1.54 5.57 3.32
CA ILE A 6 -2.68 4.71 3.63
C ILE A 6 -3.77 4.92 2.58
N VAL A 7 -4.07 3.87 1.81
CA VAL A 7 -5.12 3.84 0.80
C VAL A 7 -6.39 3.31 1.44
N PHE A 8 -7.43 4.13 1.52
CA PHE A 8 -8.74 3.77 2.04
C PHE A 8 -9.77 4.82 1.58
N PRO A 9 -11.02 4.44 1.24
CA PRO A 9 -11.61 3.09 1.27
C PRO A 9 -11.53 2.37 -0.09
N LYS A 10 -10.75 2.91 -1.03
CA LYS A 10 -10.66 2.38 -2.40
C LYS A 10 -9.22 2.36 -2.89
N PHE A 11 -8.82 1.25 -3.49
CA PHE A 11 -7.60 1.15 -4.29
C PHE A 11 -7.86 1.55 -5.75
N ALA A 12 -6.91 2.31 -6.31
CA ALA A 12 -6.97 2.90 -7.65
C ALA A 12 -8.18 3.84 -7.81
N ASP A 13 -8.81 3.79 -8.98
CA ASP A 13 -9.97 4.61 -9.32
C ASP A 13 -11.29 3.96 -8.88
N TRP A 14 -12.24 4.80 -8.50
CA TRP A 14 -13.62 4.48 -8.14
C TRP A 14 -14.64 5.32 -8.91
N GLY A 15 -14.17 6.07 -9.91
CA GLY A 15 -14.99 6.87 -10.78
C GLY A 15 -15.58 8.11 -10.10
N GLY A 16 -15.97 9.07 -10.95
CA GLY A 16 -16.52 10.35 -10.52
C GLY A 16 -15.42 11.40 -10.34
N PRO A 17 -15.68 12.66 -10.76
CA PRO A 17 -14.67 13.71 -10.79
C PRO A 17 -14.19 14.12 -9.39
N ASP A 18 -15.04 13.98 -8.38
CA ASP A 18 -14.77 14.45 -7.02
C ASP A 18 -14.10 13.37 -6.16
N ARG A 19 -13.91 12.16 -6.67
CA ARG A 19 -13.39 11.05 -5.88
C ARG A 19 -11.87 10.92 -6.03
N PRO A 20 -11.09 11.11 -4.95
CA PRO A 20 -9.63 11.08 -5.03
C PRO A 20 -9.13 9.67 -5.37
N PHE A 21 -8.19 9.58 -6.32
CA PHE A 21 -7.50 8.33 -6.63
C PHE A 21 -6.84 7.76 -5.37
N HIS A 22 -6.99 6.46 -5.12
CA HIS A 22 -6.58 5.78 -3.87
C HIS A 22 -7.31 6.24 -2.60
N GLY A 23 -8.54 6.75 -2.76
CA GLY A 23 -9.35 7.20 -1.64
C GLY A 23 -8.78 8.43 -0.94
N PHE A 24 -9.29 8.70 0.25
CA PHE A 24 -9.07 9.98 0.94
C PHE A 24 -8.17 9.89 2.18
N ALA A 25 -7.89 8.70 2.71
CA ALA A 25 -7.14 8.54 3.96
C ALA A 25 -5.74 9.19 3.91
N ARG A 26 -5.04 9.08 2.77
CA ARG A 26 -3.70 9.68 2.56
C ARG A 26 -3.69 11.21 2.39
N ILE A 27 -4.83 11.83 2.09
CA ILE A 27 -4.97 13.28 1.88
C ILE A 27 -5.77 13.96 2.99
N THR A 28 -6.20 13.21 4.00
CA THR A 28 -6.92 13.74 5.16
C THR A 28 -5.97 13.82 6.35
N ARG A 29 -6.14 14.83 7.20
CA ARG A 29 -5.34 14.97 8.43
C ARG A 29 -5.85 14.03 9.51
N TRP A 30 -4.95 13.24 10.09
CA TRP A 30 -5.24 12.35 11.21
C TRP A 30 -4.93 13.06 12.54
N SER A 31 -5.67 12.71 13.57
CA SER A 31 -5.46 13.19 14.94
C SER A 31 -4.50 12.27 15.68
N LEU A 32 -3.52 12.82 16.41
CA LEU A 32 -2.67 12.01 17.30
C LEU A 32 -3.48 11.60 18.53
N LYS A 33 -3.61 10.30 18.77
CA LYS A 33 -4.41 9.72 19.86
C LYS A 33 -3.55 9.25 21.03
N ASN A 34 -2.41 8.64 20.75
CA ASN A 34 -1.43 8.24 21.78
C ASN A 34 -0.01 8.29 21.21
N LYS A 35 0.98 8.50 22.07
CA LYS A 35 2.40 8.46 21.73
C LYS A 35 3.22 7.96 22.92
N SER A 36 4.18 7.09 22.63
CA SER A 36 5.30 6.74 23.50
C SER A 36 6.63 7.05 22.81
N ASP A 37 7.74 6.62 23.39
CA ASP A 37 9.08 6.82 22.81
C ASP A 37 9.25 6.14 21.44
N ASN A 38 8.62 4.97 21.26
CA ASN A 38 8.79 4.14 20.07
C ASN A 38 7.47 3.79 19.36
N SER A 39 6.35 4.40 19.77
CA SER A 39 5.03 4.14 19.19
C SER A 39 4.19 5.41 19.07
N ALA A 40 3.37 5.48 18.04
CA ALA A 40 2.34 6.51 17.91
C ALA A 40 1.07 5.93 17.28
N THR A 41 -0.09 6.27 17.85
CA THR A 41 -1.40 5.94 17.32
C THR A 41 -2.08 7.20 16.81
N PHE A 42 -2.56 7.15 15.58
CA PHE A 42 -3.30 8.20 14.90
C PHE A 42 -4.74 7.73 14.64
N GLU A 43 -5.69 8.66 14.67
CA GLU A 43 -7.11 8.39 14.44
C GLU A 43 -7.63 9.21 13.25
N LEU A 44 -8.48 8.58 12.44
CA LEU A 44 -9.31 9.24 11.44
C LEU A 44 -10.74 8.72 11.55
N VAL A 45 -11.68 9.62 11.75
CA VAL A 45 -13.12 9.33 11.77
C VAL A 45 -13.79 10.00 10.59
N ASP A 46 -15.00 9.55 10.25
CA ASP A 46 -15.80 10.18 9.21
C ASP A 46 -16.10 11.66 9.51
N SER A 47 -16.33 12.41 8.44
CA SER A 47 -16.61 13.84 8.43
C SER A 47 -17.51 14.17 7.24
N GLU A 48 -18.09 15.37 7.20
CA GLU A 48 -18.91 15.79 6.06
C GLU A 48 -18.17 15.64 4.71
N LEU A 49 -16.89 15.99 4.67
CA LEU A 49 -16.05 15.86 3.47
C LEU A 49 -15.80 14.40 3.08
N THR A 50 -15.48 13.53 4.02
CA THR A 50 -15.22 12.11 3.67
C THR A 50 -16.51 11.39 3.28
N ARG A 51 -17.64 11.75 3.92
CA ARG A 51 -18.97 11.26 3.55
C ARG A 51 -19.45 11.76 2.19
N SER A 52 -19.01 12.93 1.73
CA SER A 52 -19.34 13.40 0.37
C SER A 52 -18.68 12.55 -0.72
N TYR A 53 -17.51 11.97 -0.46
CA TYR A 53 -16.86 11.00 -1.36
C TYR A 53 -17.47 9.59 -1.23
N TRP A 54 -17.71 9.15 0.01
CA TRP A 54 -18.13 7.80 0.36
C TRP A 54 -18.94 7.83 1.66
N ASN A 55 -20.27 7.77 1.54
CA ASN A 55 -21.21 8.06 2.62
C ASN A 55 -21.37 6.88 3.60
N TYR A 56 -20.34 6.61 4.40
CA TYR A 56 -20.37 5.61 5.48
C TYR A 56 -19.81 6.20 6.78
N GLN A 57 -20.28 5.67 7.92
CA GLN A 57 -19.61 5.91 9.20
C GLN A 57 -18.35 5.05 9.27
N PHE A 58 -17.24 5.59 9.75
CA PHE A 58 -16.03 4.81 9.93
C PHE A 58 -15.15 5.38 11.04
N LYS A 59 -14.35 4.50 11.64
CA LYS A 59 -13.24 4.89 12.51
C LYS A 59 -12.00 4.07 12.18
N LEU A 60 -10.91 4.76 11.88
CA LEU A 60 -9.59 4.21 11.64
C LEU A 60 -8.67 4.54 12.81
N GLU A 61 -7.95 3.55 13.34
CA GLU A 61 -6.82 3.77 14.24
C GLU A 61 -5.55 3.18 13.63
N TYR A 62 -4.60 4.03 13.26
CA TYR A 62 -3.32 3.65 12.68
C TYR A 62 -2.21 3.76 13.72
N THR A 63 -1.62 2.63 14.10
CA THR A 63 -0.51 2.58 15.05
C THR A 63 0.79 2.21 14.34
N VAL A 64 1.81 3.02 14.54
CA VAL A 64 3.18 2.79 14.07
C VAL A 64 4.06 2.52 15.27
N ASN A 65 4.81 1.42 15.24
CA ASN A 65 5.78 1.05 16.27
C ASN A 65 7.14 0.84 15.63
N ILE A 66 8.19 1.35 16.25
CA ILE A 66 9.58 1.11 15.89
C ILE A 66 10.17 0.19 16.96
N ASP A 67 10.62 -0.99 16.55
CA ASP A 67 11.19 -1.99 17.46
C ASP A 67 12.52 -2.48 16.89
N GLY A 68 13.62 -1.94 17.42
CA GLY A 68 14.97 -2.23 16.94
C GLY A 68 15.13 -1.92 15.46
N ASN A 69 15.25 -2.97 14.65
CA ASN A 69 15.40 -2.91 13.19
C ASN A 69 14.08 -3.13 12.42
N ALA A 70 12.94 -3.15 13.11
CA ALA A 70 11.62 -3.38 12.53
C ALA A 70 10.71 -2.16 12.66
N LEU A 71 9.91 -1.92 11.61
CA LEU A 71 8.79 -1.00 11.61
C LEU A 71 7.50 -1.81 11.55
N ARG A 72 6.62 -1.65 12.53
CA ARG A 72 5.31 -2.30 12.57
C ARG A 72 4.20 -1.28 12.40
N SER A 73 3.46 -1.43 11.32
CA SER A 73 2.28 -0.63 10.98
C SER A 73 1.02 -1.48 11.16
N CYS A 74 0.07 -1.02 11.97
CA CYS A 74 -1.20 -1.70 12.23
C CYS A 74 -2.36 -0.72 12.06
N LEU A 75 -3.39 -1.11 11.34
CA LEU A 75 -4.59 -0.31 11.10
C LEU A 75 -5.80 -1.10 11.60
N SER A 76 -6.49 -0.54 12.58
CA SER A 76 -7.81 -1.00 13.00
C SER A 76 -8.87 -0.22 12.24
N ILE A 77 -9.87 -0.92 11.73
CA ILE A 77 -10.98 -0.36 10.97
C ILE A 77 -12.26 -0.78 11.67
N GLN A 78 -13.08 0.20 12.03
CA GLN A 78 -14.36 -0.01 12.69
C GLN A 78 -15.47 0.60 11.83
N ASN A 79 -16.57 -0.14 11.71
CA ASN A 79 -17.84 0.36 11.20
C ASN A 79 -18.77 0.62 12.39
N PRO A 80 -18.98 1.88 12.82
CA PRO A 80 -19.88 2.20 13.92
C PRO A 80 -21.37 1.95 13.63
N SER A 81 -21.74 1.82 12.34
CA SER A 81 -23.12 1.60 11.95
C SER A 81 -23.63 0.24 12.44
N LYS A 82 -24.85 0.22 12.97
CA LYS A 82 -25.53 -1.01 13.41
C LYS A 82 -26.34 -1.68 12.30
N SER A 83 -26.59 -0.97 11.20
CA SER A 83 -27.56 -1.38 10.18
C SER A 83 -26.97 -1.42 8.76
N GLU A 84 -25.78 -0.88 8.54
CA GLU A 84 -25.19 -0.78 7.20
C GLU A 84 -23.88 -1.56 7.12
N ASN A 85 -23.73 -2.37 6.08
CA ASN A 85 -22.46 -2.97 5.72
C ASN A 85 -21.55 -1.92 5.07
N MET A 86 -20.28 -1.89 5.45
CA MET A 86 -19.31 -0.91 4.99
C MET A 86 -18.29 -1.59 4.05
N PRO A 87 -18.48 -1.55 2.72
CA PRO A 87 -17.53 -2.16 1.77
C PRO A 87 -16.30 -1.27 1.59
N PHE A 88 -15.10 -1.84 1.74
CA PHE A 88 -13.87 -1.08 1.60
C PHE A 88 -12.73 -1.94 1.03
N GLU A 89 -11.72 -1.24 0.53
CA GLU A 89 -10.40 -1.74 0.20
C GLU A 89 -9.37 -0.95 1.03
N ILE A 90 -8.30 -1.63 1.42
CA ILE A 90 -7.18 -1.06 2.16
C ILE A 90 -5.88 -1.48 1.48
N LEU A 91 -4.96 -0.53 1.35
CA LEU A 91 -3.59 -0.82 0.95
C LEU A 91 -2.60 0.07 1.70
N TYR A 92 -1.52 -0.53 2.18
CA TYR A 92 -0.34 0.20 2.63
C TYR A 92 0.56 0.41 1.43
N HIS A 93 0.67 1.65 0.95
CA HIS A 93 1.42 1.97 -0.26
C HIS A 93 2.92 2.12 0.03
N THR A 94 3.53 1.09 0.61
CA THR A 94 4.89 1.12 1.15
C THR A 94 5.95 1.35 0.06
N PHE A 95 6.63 2.50 0.10
CA PHE A 95 7.79 2.78 -0.74
C PHE A 95 9.06 2.25 -0.08
N ILE A 96 9.71 1.29 -0.73
CA ILE A 96 10.96 0.70 -0.24
C ILE A 96 12.12 1.33 -1.00
N ARG A 97 13.03 1.96 -0.24
CA ARG A 97 14.25 2.53 -0.80
C ARG A 97 15.23 1.41 -1.18
N VAL A 98 15.74 1.46 -2.40
CA VAL A 98 16.72 0.51 -2.93
C VAL A 98 17.82 1.28 -3.67
N PRO A 99 19.07 0.78 -3.72
CA PRO A 99 20.15 1.45 -4.45
C PRO A 99 19.94 1.43 -5.97
N ASP A 100 19.52 0.29 -6.50
CA ASP A 100 19.21 0.09 -7.91
C ASP A 100 18.08 -0.94 -8.01
N VAL A 101 16.93 -0.52 -8.53
CA VAL A 101 15.74 -1.37 -8.62
C VAL A 101 15.95 -2.58 -9.56
N ARG A 102 16.89 -2.49 -10.51
CA ARG A 102 17.20 -3.59 -11.43
C ARG A 102 17.87 -4.77 -10.76
N ASN A 103 18.49 -4.51 -9.60
CA ASN A 103 19.28 -5.50 -8.86
C ASN A 103 18.53 -6.12 -7.69
N ILE A 104 17.34 -5.61 -7.35
CA ILE A 104 16.53 -6.23 -6.29
C ILE A 104 15.82 -7.48 -6.79
N THR A 105 15.52 -8.37 -5.86
CA THR A 105 14.62 -9.50 -6.13
C THR A 105 13.56 -9.59 -5.06
N ILE A 106 12.35 -10.02 -5.45
CA ILE A 106 11.21 -10.21 -4.56
C ILE A 106 10.81 -11.68 -4.57
N SER A 107 10.73 -12.31 -3.40
CA SER A 107 10.35 -13.72 -3.27
C SER A 107 8.86 -13.93 -2.94
N GLY A 108 8.42 -15.19 -3.02
CA GLY A 108 7.08 -15.61 -2.57
C GLY A 108 5.95 -15.33 -3.56
N LEU A 109 6.29 -15.06 -4.83
CA LEU A 109 5.31 -14.73 -5.88
C LEU A 109 5.17 -15.80 -6.97
N LYS A 110 6.10 -16.77 -7.04
CA LYS A 110 6.04 -17.87 -8.01
C LYS A 110 4.73 -18.65 -7.90
N GLY A 111 4.14 -18.96 -9.06
CA GLY A 111 2.90 -19.72 -9.19
C GLY A 111 1.64 -18.90 -8.91
N LEU A 112 1.77 -17.66 -8.42
CA LEU A 112 0.61 -16.81 -8.15
C LEU A 112 0.07 -16.18 -9.44
N LYS A 113 -1.24 -15.94 -9.42
CA LYS A 113 -1.92 -15.12 -10.41
C LYS A 113 -1.75 -13.64 -10.07
N TYR A 114 -1.55 -12.83 -11.10
CA TYR A 114 -1.52 -11.38 -10.95
C TYR A 114 -2.18 -10.67 -12.14
N ASN A 115 -2.79 -9.52 -11.87
CA ASN A 115 -3.25 -8.60 -12.91
C ASN A 115 -2.16 -7.57 -13.19
N ASP A 116 -1.87 -7.32 -14.47
CA ASP A 116 -0.84 -6.35 -14.88
C ASP A 116 -1.50 -5.10 -15.49
N LYS A 117 -1.46 -3.98 -14.76
CA LYS A 117 -2.07 -2.73 -15.23
C LYS A 117 -1.32 -2.10 -16.40
N THR A 118 -0.07 -2.50 -16.65
CA THR A 118 0.69 -2.06 -17.82
C THR A 118 0.27 -2.82 -19.08
N ARG A 119 -0.50 -3.91 -18.93
CA ARG A 119 -0.96 -4.81 -19.99
C ARG A 119 -2.48 -4.99 -19.91
N ASN A 120 -3.21 -3.87 -19.97
CA ASN A 120 -4.68 -3.85 -19.99
C ASN A 120 -5.37 -4.53 -18.81
N PHE A 121 -4.69 -4.68 -17.67
CA PHE A 121 -5.19 -5.40 -16.50
C PHE A 121 -5.37 -6.91 -16.71
N ASP A 122 -4.77 -7.48 -17.76
CA ASP A 122 -4.82 -8.92 -18.05
C ASP A 122 -4.24 -9.76 -16.91
N GLU A 123 -4.77 -10.96 -16.73
CA GLU A 123 -4.30 -11.92 -15.72
C GLU A 123 -3.16 -12.80 -16.27
N PHE A 124 -2.10 -12.94 -15.49
CA PHE A 124 -0.92 -13.76 -15.79
C PHE A 124 -0.56 -14.66 -14.60
N VAL A 125 0.33 -15.63 -14.83
CA VAL A 125 0.94 -16.46 -13.79
C VAL A 125 2.43 -16.10 -13.69
N GLU A 126 2.91 -15.84 -12.48
CA GLU A 126 4.31 -15.58 -12.23
C GLU A 126 5.12 -16.87 -12.23
N ASN A 127 5.95 -17.08 -13.25
CA ASN A 127 6.74 -18.30 -13.39
C ASN A 127 8.16 -18.18 -12.82
N ARG A 128 8.62 -16.96 -12.51
CA ARG A 128 9.95 -16.69 -11.97
C ARG A 128 10.00 -17.10 -10.50
N ASP A 129 11.12 -17.71 -10.08
CA ASP A 129 11.38 -18.01 -8.66
C ASP A 129 11.49 -16.73 -7.84
N LEU A 130 12.13 -15.72 -8.43
CA LEU A 130 12.37 -14.41 -7.85
C LEU A 130 11.98 -13.34 -8.86
N VAL A 131 11.09 -12.44 -8.45
CA VAL A 131 10.65 -11.34 -9.30
C VAL A 131 11.71 -10.26 -9.33
N GLN A 132 12.19 -9.96 -10.53
CA GLN A 132 13.04 -8.82 -10.84
C GLN A 132 12.22 -7.73 -11.53
N ILE A 133 12.57 -6.48 -11.27
CA ILE A 133 11.95 -5.31 -11.91
C ILE A 133 12.91 -4.80 -12.99
N GLN A 134 12.54 -4.98 -14.25
CA GLN A 134 13.36 -4.61 -15.42
C GLN A 134 12.71 -3.54 -16.30
N GLY A 135 11.61 -2.94 -15.83
CA GLY A 135 10.84 -1.94 -16.55
C GLY A 135 9.66 -1.45 -15.72
N MET A 136 8.78 -0.68 -16.35
CA MET A 136 7.53 -0.24 -15.71
C MET A 136 6.76 -1.47 -15.23
N THR A 137 6.35 -1.46 -13.97
CA THR A 137 5.67 -2.57 -13.31
C THR A 137 4.50 -2.00 -12.51
N ASP A 138 3.30 -2.55 -12.70
CA ASP A 138 2.12 -2.30 -11.85
C ASP A 138 1.31 -3.59 -11.81
N SER A 139 1.72 -4.50 -10.92
CA SER A 139 1.21 -5.86 -10.84
C SER A 139 0.48 -6.10 -9.52
N VAL A 140 -0.76 -6.57 -9.58
CA VAL A 140 -1.58 -6.90 -8.41
C VAL A 140 -1.63 -8.42 -8.24
N TYR A 141 -0.82 -8.95 -7.32
CA TYR A 141 -0.79 -10.36 -6.96
C TYR A 141 -1.89 -10.65 -5.94
N ARG A 142 -2.65 -11.73 -6.16
CA ARG A 142 -3.73 -12.14 -5.27
C ARG A 142 -3.32 -13.30 -4.37
N SER A 143 -3.89 -13.35 -3.18
CA SER A 143 -3.72 -14.48 -2.23
C SER A 143 -2.24 -14.84 -1.98
N THR A 144 -1.40 -13.83 -1.77
CA THR A 144 0.03 -14.04 -1.58
C THR A 144 0.34 -14.52 -0.16
N PRO A 145 1.46 -15.24 0.05
CA PRO A 145 1.96 -15.56 1.37
C PRO A 145 2.13 -14.32 2.26
N ASP A 146 2.17 -14.52 3.56
CA ASP A 146 2.30 -13.42 4.52
C ASP A 146 3.73 -12.86 4.63
N VAL A 147 4.72 -13.55 4.06
CA VAL A 147 6.14 -13.17 4.14
C VAL A 147 6.75 -13.07 2.75
N HIS A 148 7.41 -11.94 2.49
CA HIS A 148 8.17 -11.67 1.27
C HIS A 148 9.57 -11.17 1.62
N LEU A 149 10.58 -11.62 0.87
CA LEU A 149 11.95 -11.12 1.01
C LEU A 149 12.30 -10.23 -0.18
N ILE A 150 12.85 -9.06 0.12
CA ILE A 150 13.34 -8.10 -0.86
C ILE A 150 14.85 -7.97 -0.66
N THR A 151 15.62 -8.57 -1.56
CA THR A 151 17.09 -8.60 -1.45
C THR A 151 17.74 -7.40 -2.12
N ASN A 152 19.02 -7.18 -1.83
CA ASN A 152 19.82 -6.08 -2.38
C ASN A 152 19.22 -4.69 -2.11
N ALA A 153 18.54 -4.55 -0.97
CA ALA A 153 18.13 -3.26 -0.45
C ALA A 153 19.36 -2.43 0.00
N VAL A 154 19.12 -1.28 0.64
CA VAL A 154 20.20 -0.38 1.05
C VAL A 154 21.27 -1.11 1.88
N GLY A 155 22.53 -0.98 1.45
CA GLY A 155 23.68 -1.64 2.09
C GLY A 155 23.78 -3.15 1.83
N GLY A 156 23.13 -3.66 0.78
CA GLY A 156 23.13 -5.10 0.45
C GLY A 156 22.27 -5.95 1.39
N LYS A 157 21.42 -5.31 2.20
CA LYS A 157 20.57 -5.99 3.17
C LYS A 157 19.35 -6.61 2.49
N THR A 158 18.74 -7.57 3.18
CA THR A 158 17.42 -8.10 2.85
C THR A 158 16.37 -7.45 3.76
N ILE A 159 15.30 -6.94 3.15
CA ILE A 159 14.10 -6.50 3.86
C ILE A 159 13.11 -7.65 3.87
N GLU A 160 12.66 -8.03 5.06
CA GLU A 160 11.54 -8.95 5.24
C GLU A 160 10.26 -8.14 5.39
N LEU A 161 9.33 -8.30 4.44
CA LEU A 161 7.98 -7.74 4.52
C LEU A 161 7.04 -8.81 5.06
N LYS A 162 6.47 -8.55 6.25
CA LYS A 162 5.43 -9.38 6.86
C LYS A 162 4.09 -8.65 6.83
N LYS A 163 3.04 -9.32 6.36
CA LYS A 163 1.67 -8.82 6.31
C LYS A 163 0.70 -9.80 6.96
N SER A 164 -0.44 -9.30 7.41
CA SER A 164 -1.55 -10.08 7.95
C SER A 164 -2.84 -9.34 7.70
N GLY A 165 -3.93 -10.06 7.40
CA GLY A 165 -5.21 -9.44 7.01
C GLY A 165 -5.18 -8.70 5.66
N LEU A 166 -4.10 -8.87 4.89
CA LEU A 166 -3.87 -8.26 3.58
C LEU A 166 -3.53 -9.39 2.60
N PRO A 167 -4.53 -9.97 1.92
CA PRO A 167 -4.29 -11.14 1.07
C PRO A 167 -3.52 -10.79 -0.22
N ASP A 168 -3.57 -9.54 -0.66
CA ASP A 168 -3.00 -9.12 -1.93
C ASP A 168 -1.67 -8.35 -1.74
N LEU A 169 -0.82 -8.38 -2.77
CA LEU A 169 0.41 -7.61 -2.84
C LEU A 169 0.50 -6.87 -4.17
N VAL A 170 0.77 -5.56 -4.11
CA VAL A 170 1.05 -4.77 -5.31
C VAL A 170 2.55 -4.55 -5.44
N VAL A 171 3.10 -4.88 -6.61
CA VAL A 171 4.46 -4.51 -7.00
C VAL A 171 4.37 -3.38 -8.01
N TRP A 172 4.92 -2.22 -7.65
CA TRP A 172 4.83 -1.02 -8.47
C TRP A 172 6.19 -0.34 -8.63
N ASN A 173 6.54 -0.03 -9.87
CA ASN A 173 7.64 0.85 -10.22
C ASN A 173 7.27 1.64 -11.50
N PRO A 174 7.28 2.98 -11.47
CA PRO A 174 6.88 3.80 -12.63
C PRO A 174 7.92 3.82 -13.75
N TRP A 175 9.14 3.32 -13.48
CA TRP A 175 10.29 3.45 -14.38
C TRP A 175 10.61 4.91 -14.74
N SER A 176 11.56 5.11 -15.67
CA SER A 176 12.10 6.43 -15.99
C SER A 176 11.13 7.37 -16.73
N GLU A 177 10.23 6.84 -17.54
CA GLU A 177 9.33 7.67 -18.35
C GLU A 177 8.09 8.08 -17.56
N ALA A 178 7.40 7.14 -16.90
CA ALA A 178 6.23 7.50 -16.10
C ALA A 178 6.63 8.28 -14.83
N SER A 179 7.85 8.14 -14.31
CA SER A 179 8.31 8.96 -13.18
C SER A 179 8.22 10.46 -13.46
N LYS A 180 8.45 10.88 -14.71
CA LYS A 180 8.41 12.29 -15.14
C LYS A 180 7.03 12.94 -15.00
N THR A 181 5.96 12.14 -14.96
CA THR A 181 4.60 12.66 -14.77
C THR A 181 4.27 12.93 -13.31
N PHE A 182 5.10 12.48 -12.37
CA PHE A 182 4.92 12.72 -10.93
C PHE A 182 5.76 13.93 -10.51
N THR A 183 5.12 15.09 -10.40
CA THR A 183 5.77 16.37 -10.06
C THR A 183 6.39 16.39 -8.66
N ASP A 184 5.97 15.49 -7.77
CA ASP A 184 6.45 15.37 -6.40
C ASP A 184 7.38 14.16 -6.18
N LEU A 185 7.68 13.39 -7.23
CA LEU A 185 8.68 12.32 -7.21
C LEU A 185 10.04 12.92 -7.58
N LYS A 186 10.82 13.29 -6.56
CA LYS A 186 12.19 13.79 -6.77
C LYS A 186 13.10 12.63 -7.22
N PRO A 187 14.13 12.90 -8.04
CA PRO A 187 15.10 11.91 -8.51
C PRO A 187 15.72 11.07 -7.38
#